data_AF-A0A170UU25-F1
#
_entry.id   AF-A0A170UU25-F1
#
_cell.length_a   1.000
_cell.length_b   1.000
_cell.length_c   1.000
_cell.angle_alpha   90.00
_cell.angle_beta   90.00
_cell.angle_gamma   90.00
#
_symmetry.space_group_name_H-M   'P 1'
#
loop_
_entity.id
_entity.type
_entity.pdbx_description
1 polymer ?
#
loop_
_entity_poly.entity_id
_entity_poly.type
_entity_poly.pdbx_seq_one_letter_code
_entity_poly.pdbx_strand_id
1 'polypeptide(L)'
;MLSAEEDYNMDCGTCFAKYILCLFNFIIFLGGGTVLAVGVWLYVDKDSFLSVTKAADYNTLPQLEQLTQPEVVAHISYALMAAGGIIFILSLLGYCGALRESRCLLGFYGFLLVVILILEITAAGLAYAYMD
;
A
#
# COMPACT_ATOMS: atom_id res chain seq x y z
N MET A 1 14.97 37.42 24.48
CA MET A 1 15.98 36.35 24.27
C MET A 1 15.36 34.96 24.33
N LEU A 2 14.37 34.70 25.20
CA LEU A 2 13.72 33.39 25.31
C LEU A 2 12.71 33.05 24.17
N SER A 3 12.13 34.06 23.51
CA SER A 3 11.15 33.85 22.42
C SER A 3 11.76 33.64 21.01
N ALA A 4 13.08 33.72 20.85
CA ALA A 4 13.73 33.49 19.55
C ALA A 4 14.37 32.09 19.43
N GLU A 5 14.46 31.35 20.54
CA GLU A 5 15.09 30.02 20.59
C GLU A 5 14.07 28.88 20.38
N GLU A 6 12.78 29.13 20.66
CA GLU A 6 11.68 28.25 20.23
C GLU A 6 11.43 28.34 18.72
N ASP A 7 11.61 29.50 18.08
CA ASP A 7 11.40 29.64 16.62
C ASP A 7 12.49 28.90 15.80
N TYR A 8 13.74 28.86 16.29
CA TYR A 8 14.84 28.16 15.59
C TYR A 8 14.76 26.62 15.72
N ASN A 9 14.20 26.09 16.81
CA ASN A 9 13.96 24.66 16.99
C ASN A 9 12.61 24.19 16.39
N MET A 10 11.65 25.10 16.22
CA MET A 10 10.33 24.83 15.65
C MET A 10 10.34 24.75 14.11
N ASP A 11 11.42 25.17 13.46
CA ASP A 11 11.69 24.94 12.03
C ASP A 11 12.38 23.57 11.77
N CYS A 12 13.25 23.12 12.68
CA CYS A 12 14.03 21.89 12.53
C CYS A 12 13.16 20.61 12.59
N GLY A 13 12.24 20.53 13.56
CA GLY A 13 11.36 19.37 13.73
C GLY A 13 10.37 19.21 12.57
N THR A 14 9.86 20.31 12.03
CA THR A 14 8.90 20.31 10.92
C THR A 14 9.60 19.99 9.59
N CYS A 15 10.82 20.49 9.36
CA CYS A 15 11.65 20.08 8.22
C CYS A 15 12.01 18.59 8.26
N PHE A 16 12.42 18.08 9.44
CA PHE A 16 12.75 16.67 9.61
C PHE A 16 11.52 15.76 9.41
N ALA A 17 10.37 16.13 9.96
CA ALA A 17 9.12 15.40 9.77
C ALA A 17 8.67 15.38 8.29
N LYS A 18 8.78 16.52 7.58
CA LYS A 18 8.50 16.59 6.13
C LYS A 18 9.43 15.65 5.34
N TYR A 19 10.71 15.62 5.68
CA TYR A 19 11.69 14.76 5.03
C TYR A 19 11.41 13.27 5.26
N ILE A 20 11.12 12.87 6.51
CA ILE A 20 10.73 11.49 6.84
C ILE A 20 9.46 11.10 6.11
N LEU A 21 8.43 11.96 6.12
CA LEU A 21 7.15 11.68 5.46
C LEU A 21 7.33 11.51 3.95
N CYS A 22 8.18 12.34 3.34
CA CYS A 22 8.56 12.25 1.93
C CYS A 22 9.27 10.93 1.61
N LEU A 23 10.29 10.57 2.41
CA LEU A 23 11.07 9.34 2.22
C LEU A 23 10.20 8.09 2.42
N PHE A 24 9.36 8.06 3.45
CA PHE A 24 8.47 6.94 3.72
C PHE A 24 7.43 6.77 2.62
N ASN A 25 6.79 7.85 2.16
CA ASN A 25 5.88 7.79 1.02
C ASN A 25 6.58 7.34 -0.25
N PHE A 26 7.86 7.71 -0.47
CA PHE A 26 8.63 7.24 -1.62
C PHE A 26 8.91 5.73 -1.55
N ILE A 27 9.25 5.19 -0.38
CA ILE A 27 9.44 3.75 -0.20
C ILE A 27 8.13 2.99 -0.44
N ILE A 28 7.01 3.48 0.11
CA ILE A 28 5.69 2.87 -0.12
C ILE A 28 5.29 2.98 -1.58
N PHE A 29 5.61 4.09 -2.26
CA PHE A 29 5.37 4.23 -3.70
C PHE A 29 6.09 3.14 -4.51
N LEU A 30 7.37 2.87 -4.21
CA LEU A 30 8.11 1.78 -4.83
C LEU A 30 7.48 0.42 -4.51
N GLY A 31 7.09 0.20 -3.26
CA GLY A 31 6.38 -1.03 -2.85
C GLY A 31 5.03 -1.22 -3.53
N GLY A 32 4.21 -0.16 -3.64
CA GLY A 32 2.94 -0.19 -4.35
C GLY A 32 3.15 -0.46 -5.85
N GLY A 33 4.21 0.10 -6.44
CA GLY A 33 4.61 -0.16 -7.81
C GLY A 33 5.03 -1.61 -8.06
N THR A 34 5.80 -2.22 -7.15
CA THR A 34 6.17 -3.65 -7.28
C THR A 34 4.95 -4.55 -7.11
N VAL A 35 4.09 -4.27 -6.14
CA VAL A 35 2.84 -5.03 -5.92
C VAL A 35 1.91 -4.92 -7.13
N LEU A 36 1.76 -3.72 -7.70
CA LEU A 36 0.98 -3.48 -8.92
C LEU A 36 1.58 -4.25 -10.11
N ALA A 37 2.90 -4.21 -10.28
CA ALA A 37 3.59 -4.94 -11.34
C ALA A 37 3.38 -6.46 -11.22
N VAL A 38 3.46 -7.01 -10.00
CA VAL A 38 3.16 -8.43 -9.73
C VAL A 38 1.69 -8.74 -10.01
N GLY A 39 0.75 -7.88 -9.61
CA GLY A 39 -0.67 -8.05 -9.91
C GLY A 39 -0.96 -8.09 -11.42
N VAL A 40 -0.35 -7.18 -12.18
CA VAL A 40 -0.46 -7.15 -13.65
C VAL A 40 0.17 -8.39 -14.27
N TRP A 41 1.34 -8.82 -13.78
CA TRP A 41 1.99 -10.05 -14.24
C TRP A 41 1.10 -11.27 -14.06
N LEU A 42 0.48 -11.41 -12.88
CA LEU A 42 -0.48 -12.49 -12.58
C LEU A 42 -1.75 -12.40 -13.44
N TYR A 43 -2.20 -11.19 -13.79
CA TYR A 43 -3.35 -11.01 -14.66
C TYR A 43 -3.05 -11.35 -16.14
N VAL A 44 -1.85 -11.04 -16.64
CA VAL A 44 -1.50 -11.28 -18.04
C VAL A 44 -1.10 -12.73 -18.28
N ASP A 45 -0.35 -13.34 -17.36
CA ASP A 45 0.28 -14.65 -17.57
C ASP A 45 -0.30 -15.74 -16.64
N LYS A 46 -1.63 -15.88 -16.71
CA LYS A 46 -2.44 -16.74 -15.82
C LYS A 46 -2.03 -18.22 -15.94
N ASP A 47 -1.82 -18.69 -17.16
CA ASP A 47 -1.50 -20.09 -17.48
C ASP A 47 -0.04 -20.45 -17.18
N SER A 48 0.91 -19.55 -17.46
CA SER A 48 2.32 -19.79 -17.17
C SER A 48 2.59 -19.80 -15.67
N PHE A 49 1.92 -18.94 -14.89
CA PHE A 49 2.06 -18.94 -13.43
C PHE A 49 1.59 -20.25 -12.79
N LEU A 50 0.47 -20.81 -13.26
CA LEU A 50 -0.04 -22.12 -12.83
C LEU A 50 0.95 -23.25 -13.13
N SER A 51 1.61 -23.22 -14.30
CA SER A 51 2.59 -24.24 -14.69
C SER A 51 3.93 -24.13 -13.94
N VAL A 52 4.43 -22.91 -13.73
CA VAL A 52 5.67 -22.64 -12.99
C VAL A 52 5.49 -22.91 -11.50
N THR A 53 4.33 -22.56 -10.94
CA THR A 53 4.01 -22.87 -9.54
C THR A 53 3.89 -24.38 -9.34
N LYS A 54 3.19 -25.11 -10.22
CA LYS A 54 3.13 -26.58 -10.17
C LYS A 54 4.48 -27.26 -10.35
N ALA A 55 5.37 -26.70 -11.19
CA ALA A 55 6.72 -27.23 -11.39
C ALA A 55 7.66 -26.92 -10.20
N ALA A 56 7.49 -25.77 -9.55
CA ALA A 56 8.23 -25.41 -8.34
C ALA A 56 7.73 -26.16 -7.08
N ASP A 57 6.45 -26.53 -7.04
CA ASP A 57 5.77 -27.12 -5.88
C ASP A 57 5.77 -28.66 -5.86
N TYR A 58 6.55 -29.33 -6.72
CA TYR A 58 6.82 -30.77 -6.59
C TYR A 58 7.71 -31.10 -5.36
N ASN A 59 8.50 -30.13 -4.89
CA ASN A 59 9.56 -30.39 -3.90
C ASN A 59 9.26 -29.91 -2.48
N THR A 60 8.14 -29.25 -2.15
CA THR A 60 8.02 -28.66 -0.80
C THR A 60 6.68 -28.76 -0.07
N LEU A 61 5.47 -28.52 -0.60
CA LEU A 61 4.28 -28.53 0.28
C LEU A 61 2.94 -28.93 -0.42
N PRO A 62 2.35 -30.11 -0.12
CA PRO A 62 1.05 -30.53 -0.68
C PRO A 62 -0.17 -29.71 -0.19
N GLN A 63 0.05 -28.60 0.52
CA GLN A 63 -0.99 -27.81 1.19
C GLN A 63 -1.39 -26.55 0.41
N LEU A 64 -0.69 -26.23 -0.68
CA LEU A 64 -0.97 -25.05 -1.52
C LEU A 64 -1.83 -25.35 -2.76
N GLU A 65 -2.08 -26.63 -3.07
CA GLU A 65 -2.96 -27.03 -4.20
C GLU A 65 -4.39 -26.50 -4.03
N GLN A 66 -4.88 -26.36 -2.80
CA GLN A 66 -6.24 -25.87 -2.54
C GLN A 66 -6.37 -24.34 -2.74
N LEU A 67 -5.27 -23.60 -2.66
CA LEU A 67 -5.21 -22.13 -2.84
C LEU A 67 -4.89 -21.74 -4.30
N THR A 68 -4.40 -22.70 -5.09
CA THR A 68 -4.01 -22.55 -6.50
C THR A 68 -5.12 -23.04 -7.43
N GLN A 69 -6.39 -22.90 -7.03
CA GLN A 69 -7.49 -23.02 -7.98
C GLN A 69 -7.47 -21.80 -8.92
N PRO A 70 -7.66 -21.97 -10.23
CA PRO A 70 -7.56 -20.87 -11.21
C PRO A 70 -8.51 -19.70 -10.89
N GLU A 71 -9.63 -19.97 -10.22
CA GLU A 71 -10.55 -18.92 -9.77
C GLU A 71 -9.96 -18.05 -8.65
N VAL A 72 -9.29 -18.65 -7.66
CA VAL A 72 -8.73 -17.91 -6.51
C VAL A 72 -7.56 -17.03 -6.95
N VAL A 73 -6.72 -17.53 -7.87
CA VAL A 73 -5.61 -16.76 -8.45
C VAL A 73 -6.12 -15.53 -9.22
N ALA A 74 -7.24 -15.67 -9.94
CA ALA A 74 -7.87 -14.54 -10.63
C ALA A 74 -8.36 -13.47 -9.62
N HIS A 75 -9.03 -13.88 -8.54
CA HIS A 75 -9.46 -12.97 -7.49
C HIS A 75 -8.29 -12.26 -6.79
N ILE A 76 -7.22 -13.00 -6.48
CA ILE A 76 -6.02 -12.43 -5.85
C ILE A 76 -5.32 -11.45 -6.79
N SER A 77 -5.21 -11.74 -8.10
CA SER A 77 -4.59 -10.82 -9.07
C SER A 77 -5.32 -9.48 -9.13
N TYR A 78 -6.66 -9.51 -9.14
CA TYR A 78 -7.49 -8.31 -9.13
C TYR A 78 -7.33 -7.53 -7.83
N ALA A 79 -7.31 -8.24 -6.69
CA ALA A 79 -7.08 -7.63 -5.38
C ALA A 79 -5.68 -6.98 -5.29
N LEU A 80 -4.63 -7.64 -5.79
CA LEU A 80 -3.26 -7.11 -5.82
C LEU A 80 -3.15 -5.87 -6.71
N MET A 81 -3.78 -5.90 -7.88
CA MET A 81 -3.82 -4.73 -8.77
C MET A 81 -4.56 -3.55 -8.12
N ALA A 82 -5.72 -3.80 -7.51
CA ALA A 82 -6.50 -2.77 -6.83
C ALA A 82 -5.73 -2.19 -5.63
N ALA A 83 -5.25 -3.05 -4.73
CA ALA A 83 -4.50 -2.63 -3.55
C ALA A 83 -3.19 -1.92 -3.92
N GLY A 84 -2.40 -2.49 -4.83
CA GLY A 84 -1.15 -1.91 -5.32
C GLY A 84 -1.39 -0.54 -5.99
N GLY A 85 -2.45 -0.41 -6.79
CA GLY A 85 -2.82 0.85 -7.43
C GLY A 85 -3.26 1.92 -6.44
N ILE A 86 -4.07 1.56 -5.44
CA ILE A 86 -4.49 2.47 -4.36
C ILE A 86 -3.26 2.95 -3.60
N ILE A 87 -2.38 2.05 -3.16
CA ILE A 87 -1.14 2.37 -2.44
C ILE A 87 -0.26 3.29 -3.29
N PHE A 88 -0.06 2.97 -4.57
CA PHE A 88 0.75 3.77 -5.49
C PHE A 88 0.22 5.20 -5.64
N ILE A 89 -1.09 5.37 -5.84
CA ILE A 89 -1.72 6.70 -5.97
C ILE A 89 -1.65 7.48 -4.66
N LEU A 90 -1.97 6.85 -3.52
CA LEU A 90 -1.93 7.50 -2.21
C LEU A 90 -0.52 7.97 -1.86
N SER A 91 0.50 7.16 -2.16
CA SER A 91 1.89 7.53 -1.93
C SER A 91 2.39 8.63 -2.88
N LEU A 92 1.94 8.64 -4.14
CA LEU A 92 2.17 9.75 -5.07
C LEU A 92 1.54 11.05 -4.56
N LEU A 93 0.30 10.99 -4.06
CA LEU A 93 -0.39 12.14 -3.49
C LEU A 93 0.27 12.62 -2.19
N GLY A 94 0.77 11.70 -1.35
CA GLY A 94 1.53 12.03 -0.14
C GLY A 94 2.87 12.71 -0.46
N TYR A 95 3.62 12.18 -1.45
CA TYR A 95 4.87 12.75 -1.92
C TYR A 95 4.65 14.14 -2.58
N CYS A 96 3.68 14.26 -3.49
CA CYS A 96 3.30 15.54 -4.11
C CYS A 96 2.73 16.54 -3.11
N GLY A 97 1.98 16.08 -2.10
CA GLY A 97 1.44 16.90 -1.01
C GLY A 97 2.54 17.49 -0.14
N ALA A 98 3.58 16.70 0.16
CA ALA A 98 4.76 17.16 0.88
C ALA A 98 5.58 18.18 0.07
N LEU A 99 5.73 17.98 -1.25
CA LEU A 99 6.49 18.88 -2.13
C LEU A 99 5.76 20.18 -2.46
N ARG A 100 4.43 20.16 -2.60
CA ARG A 100 3.67 21.30 -3.17
C ARG A 100 3.23 22.35 -2.16
N GLU A 101 3.63 22.26 -0.88
CA GLU A 101 3.21 23.13 0.24
C GLU A 101 1.71 23.53 0.20
N SER A 102 0.88 22.68 -0.40
CA SER A 102 -0.50 23.02 -0.74
C SER A 102 -1.38 22.42 0.33
N ARG A 103 -1.90 23.28 1.20
CA ARG A 103 -2.77 22.90 2.31
C ARG A 103 -4.00 22.08 1.85
N CYS A 104 -4.48 22.30 0.63
CA CYS A 104 -5.56 21.51 0.03
C CYS A 104 -5.14 20.07 -0.29
N LEU A 105 -3.92 19.85 -0.83
CA LEU A 105 -3.48 18.51 -1.22
C LEU A 105 -3.11 17.66 0.00
N LEU A 106 -2.50 18.27 1.01
CA LEU A 106 -2.23 17.63 2.30
C LEU A 106 -3.53 17.33 3.08
N GLY A 107 -4.51 18.24 3.01
CA GLY A 107 -5.84 18.02 3.59
C GLY A 107 -6.60 16.87 2.92
N PHE A 108 -6.53 16.76 1.59
CA PHE A 108 -7.15 15.67 0.85
C PHE A 108 -6.47 14.31 1.15
N TYR A 109 -5.14 14.29 1.26
CA TYR A 109 -4.40 13.11 1.71
C TYR A 109 -4.82 12.68 3.12
N GLY A 110 -4.92 13.63 4.06
CA GLY A 110 -5.41 13.34 5.41
C GLY A 110 -6.84 12.80 5.43
N PHE A 111 -7.73 13.38 4.64
CA PHE A 111 -9.11 12.88 4.50
C PHE A 111 -9.15 11.45 3.94
N LEU A 112 -8.37 11.15 2.90
CA LEU A 112 -8.26 9.81 2.34
C LEU A 112 -7.77 8.79 3.36
N LEU A 113 -6.76 9.13 4.17
CA LEU A 113 -6.27 8.24 5.24
C LEU A 113 -7.34 7.96 6.29
N VAL A 114 -8.13 8.96 6.69
CA VAL A 114 -9.24 8.77 7.64
C VAL A 114 -10.30 7.82 7.05
N VAL A 115 -10.64 7.99 5.77
CA VAL A 115 -11.58 7.09 5.09
C VAL A 115 -11.05 5.66 5.06
N ILE A 116 -9.76 5.47 4.77
CA ILE A 116 -9.12 4.14 4.77
C ILE A 116 -9.12 3.53 6.17
N LEU A 117 -8.86 4.30 7.23
CA LEU A 117 -8.95 3.78 8.60
C LEU A 117 -10.36 3.33 8.97
N ILE A 118 -11.39 4.06 8.54
CA ILE A 118 -12.78 3.62 8.76
C ILE A 118 -13.01 2.30 8.03
N LEU A 119 -12.57 2.17 6.77
CA LEU A 119 -12.69 0.93 6.00
C LEU A 119 -11.95 -0.23 6.67
N GLU A 120 -10.71 -0.05 7.12
CA GLU A 120 -9.93 -1.04 7.86
C GLU A 120 -10.64 -1.49 9.14
N ILE A 121 -11.15 -0.55 9.94
CA ILE A 121 -11.90 -0.87 11.17
C ILE A 121 -13.17 -1.66 10.83
N THR A 122 -13.91 -1.26 9.79
CA THR A 122 -15.10 -2.01 9.37
C THR A 122 -14.76 -3.41 8.88
N ALA A 123 -13.69 -3.56 8.08
CA ALA A 123 -13.23 -4.84 7.57
C ALA A 123 -12.75 -5.76 8.70
N ALA A 124 -11.95 -5.24 9.64
CA ALA A 124 -11.48 -5.98 10.81
C ALA A 124 -12.63 -6.39 11.73
N GLY A 125 -13.60 -5.49 11.96
CA GLY A 125 -14.79 -5.79 12.76
C GLY A 125 -15.67 -6.87 12.10
N LEU A 126 -15.84 -6.79 10.78
CA LEU A 126 -16.56 -7.80 10.01
C LEU A 126 -15.83 -9.14 10.07
N ALA A 127 -14.52 -9.15 9.80
CA ALA A 127 -13.69 -10.35 9.87
C ALA A 127 -13.78 -11.01 11.25
N TYR A 128 -13.72 -10.24 12.33
CA TYR A 128 -13.88 -10.75 13.69
C TYR A 128 -15.29 -11.34 13.93
N ALA A 129 -16.35 -10.68 13.46
CA ALA A 129 -17.72 -11.13 13.64
C ALA A 129 -18.07 -12.42 12.86
N TYR A 130 -17.40 -12.68 11.74
CA TYR A 130 -17.54 -13.90 10.94
C TYR A 130 -16.46 -14.95 11.24
N MET A 131 -15.58 -14.71 12.23
CA MET A 131 -14.56 -15.69 12.66
C MET A 131 -15.10 -16.70 13.70
N ASP A 132 -16.40 -16.62 14.01
CA ASP A 132 -17.23 -17.61 14.74
C ASP A 132 -18.06 -18.46 13.76
#